data_AF-A0A7C1PF04-F1
#
_entry.id   AF-A0A7C1PF04-F1
#
_cell.length_a   1.000
_cell.length_b   1.000
_cell.length_c   1.000
_cell.angle_alpha   90.00
_cell.angle_beta   90.00
_cell.angle_gamma   90.00
#
_symmetry.space_group_name_H-M   'P 1'
#
loop_
_entity.id
_entity.type
_entity.pdbx_description
1 polymer ?
#
loop_
_entity_poly.entity_id
_entity_poly.type
_entity_poly.pdbx_seq_one_letter_code
_entity_poly.pdbx_strand_id
1 'polypeptide(L)' 'MRIGILGGGQLGRMLALAAYPLGFRCCVLDPAADPCAA' A
#
# COMPACT_ATOMS: atom_id res chain seq x y z
N MET A 1 9.04 -4.55 -11.36
CA MET A 1 9.59 -4.55 -9.98
C MET A 1 8.42 -4.54 -8.99
N ARG A 2 8.54 -5.21 -7.83
CA ARG A 2 7.47 -5.27 -6.82
C ARG A 2 7.87 -4.44 -5.59
N ILE A 3 6.95 -3.63 -5.07
CA ILE A 3 7.13 -2.80 -3.88
C ILE A 3 6.31 -3.40 -2.74
N GLY A 4 6.96 -3.70 -1.61
CA GLY A 4 6.27 -4.08 -0.37
C GLY A 4 5.98 -2.84 0.47
N ILE A 5 4.74 -2.69 0.94
CA ILE A 5 4.29 -1.61 1.82
C ILE A 5 3.87 -2.26 3.14
N LEU A 6 4.53 -1.90 4.24
CA LEU A 6 4.17 -2.36 5.58
C LEU A 6 3.29 -1.28 6.25
N GLY A 7 2.02 -1.62 6.49
CA GLY A 7 0.99 -0.70 6.96
C GLY A 7 -0.03 -0.37 5.85
N GLY A 8 -1.29 -0.69 6.09
CA GLY A 8 -2.43 -0.54 5.20
C GLY A 8 -3.27 0.70 5.43
N GLY A 9 -2.80 1.66 6.23
CA GLY A 9 -3.47 2.93 6.44
C GLY A 9 -3.42 3.87 5.23
N GLN A 10 -3.98 5.07 5.39
CA GLN A 10 -4.13 6.07 4.31
C GLN A 10 -2.85 6.31 3.49
N LEU A 11 -1.71 6.50 4.16
CA LEU A 11 -0.44 6.76 3.48
C LEU A 11 0.04 5.57 2.63
N GLY A 12 -0.12 4.34 3.13
CA GLY A 12 0.23 3.13 2.37
C GLY A 12 -0.62 2.99 1.10
N ARG A 13 -1.91 3.33 1.20
CA ARG A 13 -2.82 3.35 0.04
C ARG A 13 -2.47 4.45 -0.96
N MET A 14 -2.17 5.66 -0.48
CA MET A 14 -1.72 6.77 -1.34
C MET A 14 -0.44 6.40 -2.09
N LEU A 15 0.51 5.74 -1.42
CA LEU A 15 1.77 5.31 -2.02
C LEU A 15 1.55 4.22 -3.08
N ALA A 16 0.68 3.25 -2.82
CA ALA A 16 0.30 2.23 -3.80
C ALA A 16 -0.34 2.84 -5.05
N LEU A 17 -1.22 3.83 -4.88
CA LEU A 17 -1.87 4.54 -5.98
C LEU A 17 -0.88 5.37 -6.80
N ALA A 18 0.08 6.05 -6.16
CA ALA A 18 1.12 6.81 -6.85
C ALA A 18 2.09 5.90 -7.64
N ALA A 19 2.32 4.68 -7.15
CA ALA A 19 3.21 3.71 -7.79
C ALA A 19 2.58 3.02 -9.02
N TYR A 20 1.25 2.92 -9.08
CA TYR A 20 0.53 2.31 -10.20
C TYR A 20 0.82 2.94 -11.58
N PRO A 21 0.70 4.27 -11.79
CA PRO A 21 1.00 4.90 -13.07
C PRO A 21 2.49 4.80 -13.46
N LEU A 22 3.38 4.54 -12.49
CA LEU A 22 4.81 4.32 -12.72
C LEU A 22 5.12 2.87 -13.15
N GLY A 23 4.11 2.00 -13.29
CA GLY A 23 4.27 0.61 -13.72
C GLY A 23 4.72 -0.34 -12.60
N PHE A 24 4.69 0.09 -11.34
CA PHE A 24 5.01 -0.78 -10.21
C PHE A 24 3.80 -1.59 -9.75
N ARG A 25 4.09 -2.79 -9.24
CA ARG A 25 3.10 -3.63 -8.54
C ARG A 25 3.38 -3.53 -7.05
N CYS A 26 2.38 -3.11 -6.27
CA CYS A 26 2.49 -2.99 -4.82
C CYS A 26 1.83 -4.18 -4.11
N CYS A 27 2.42 -4.60 -2.99
CA CYS A 27 1.83 -5.54 -2.04
C CYS A 27 1.77 -4.85 -0.68
N VAL A 28 0.58 -4.72 -0.11
CA VAL A 28 0.36 -4.10 1.20
C VAL A 28 0.21 -5.21 2.23
N LEU A 29 1.00 -5.15 3.30
CA LEU A 29 0.92 -6.04 4.44
C LEU A 29 0.55 -5.22 5.67
N ASP A 30 -0.56 -5.55 6.32
CA ASP A 30 -0.93 -4.99 7.62
C ASP A 30 -1.37 -6.13 8.55
N PRO A 31 -0.83 -6.23 9.78
CA PRO A 31 -1.28 -7.21 10.76
C PRO A 31 -2.68 -6.92 11.32
N ALA A 32 -3.17 -5.68 11.22
CA ALA A 32 -4.51 -5.31 11.63
C ALA A 32 -5.54 -5.71 10.56
N ALA A 33 -6.63 -6.36 10.99
CA ALA A 33 -7.73 -6.70 10.10
C ALA A 33 -8.48 -5.47 9.58
N ASP A 34 -8.44 -4.37 10.33
CA ASP A 34 -9.01 -3.07 9.96
C ASP A 34 -7.95 -1.98 10.15
N PRO A 35 -7.15 -1.70 9.12
CA PRO A 35 -6.09 -0.70 9.20
C PRO A 35 -6.67 0.71 9.27
N CYS A 36 -5.95 1.62 9.94
CA CYS A 36 -6.42 2.99 10.17
C CYS A 36 -6.87 3.67 8.87
N ALA A 37 -8.17 3.98 8.78
CA ALA A 37 -8.82 4.63 7.63
C ALA A 37 -8.69 3.86 6.30
N ALA A 38 -9.01 2.56 6.36
CA ALA A 38 -9.17 1.62 5.23
C ALA A 38 -10.36 1.93 4.30
#